data_AF-A0A6L6U6G5-F1
#
_entry.id   AF-A0A6L6U6G5-F1
#
_cell.length_a   1.000
_cell.length_b   1.000
_cell.length_c   1.000
_cell.angle_alpha   90.00
_cell.angle_beta   90.00
_cell.angle_gamma   90.00
#
_symmetry.space_group_name_H-M   'P 1'
#
loop_
_entity.id
_entity.type
_entity.pdbx_description
1 polymer ?
#
loop_
_entity_poly.entity_id
_entity_poly.type
_entity_poly.pdbx_seq_one_letter_code
_entity_poly.pdbx_strand_id
1 'polypeptide(L)'
;MTTIKKLPNFILSFLFALITITSCEKDDGSTGSEQQEIIPDTFSEYFGNEISRNFLGNVIDINNNPIEGVTISIGNETATTDSNGIFIINDANVNERFGYIKAEKAGYIHGSRSVVPSGGTNKVTIMLLEATVAGTVTSGAPETISIANGSSVSFDGNFIKEDGSTYSGSVDVIMHHLDPADDNMALQMPGMLYAQNEEGAERMLQTLGMLAVELRGSSGEDLNLATGSTSEIKIPVDASLMSTAPTTIPLWYFDETNGYWKEEGQATLQGNMYVGTVSHFSFWNLDAQFPAVNLCITLIDQEGNPLANQSLTLTHSNPNYLYPTSSGYSNDVGEVCGLIPLDEVLELNVYMYSYCGNTPIHTEQIGPFNADSNLTVTVTYSSDVIEETVFGNFNTCDDNAVTDGYVQLRYGYQTFTDVVSDGTFEINLLRCEGDNTFGIKGSDYVNLQTTDSISYTFTTPLTNIGTVTACNSVTEFIQYTIDDNDSVFIIDGIQSWYAEVSDASNAPSISISGNGNSTGNNTCFYMMGVLDASNYEGTYDNFDWNNPNDTGFNIQECMDMSNSNNNIIYNLTSFGAVGEYIDINFSGTYEDLDGGSHTINGIVHVLRDN
;
A
#
# COMPACT_ATOMS: atom_id res chain seq x y z
N MET A 1 88.25 -50.48 36.66
CA MET A 1 88.54 -51.13 35.36
C MET A 1 87.42 -52.11 35.09
N THR A 2 86.94 -52.21 33.84
CA THR A 2 85.71 -52.90 33.35
C THR A 2 84.39 -52.23 33.75
N THR A 3 83.30 -52.21 32.96
CA THR A 3 83.01 -51.99 31.53
C THR A 3 81.47 -51.88 31.46
N ILE A 4 80.99 -51.10 30.49
CA ILE A 4 79.60 -50.82 30.11
C ILE A 4 78.72 -52.08 29.98
N LYS A 5 77.47 -52.03 30.51
CA LYS A 5 76.29 -52.76 30.01
C LYS A 5 74.97 -52.01 30.34
N LYS A 6 74.28 -51.61 29.27
CA LYS A 6 72.83 -51.51 29.01
C LYS A 6 71.88 -51.03 30.13
N LEU A 7 71.16 -49.92 29.88
CA LEU A 7 69.80 -49.97 29.32
C LEU A 7 69.33 -48.56 28.88
N PRO A 8 69.08 -48.33 27.59
CA PRO A 8 68.35 -47.17 27.08
C PRO A 8 66.85 -47.51 27.05
N ASN A 9 65.98 -46.64 27.57
CA ASN A 9 64.55 -46.58 27.21
C ASN A 9 63.73 -45.52 27.99
N PHE A 10 64.32 -44.75 28.90
CA PHE A 10 63.55 -43.77 29.67
C PHE A 10 63.62 -42.32 29.16
N ILE A 11 64.44 -42.04 28.14
CA ILE A 11 64.52 -40.70 27.50
C ILE A 11 63.78 -40.68 26.15
N LEU A 12 63.38 -41.84 25.63
CA LEU A 12 62.64 -41.94 24.36
C LEU A 12 61.12 -41.75 24.50
N SER A 13 60.55 -41.85 25.71
CA SER A 13 59.11 -41.57 25.96
C SER A 13 58.79 -40.12 26.29
N PHE A 14 59.79 -39.26 26.57
CA PHE A 14 59.53 -37.84 26.83
C PHE A 14 59.77 -36.95 25.60
N LEU A 15 60.38 -37.48 24.54
CA LEU A 15 60.59 -36.77 23.27
C LEU A 15 59.53 -37.10 22.20
N PHE A 16 58.59 -38.01 22.48
CA PHE A 16 57.51 -38.40 21.57
C PHE A 16 56.13 -37.79 21.94
N ALA A 17 56.08 -37.00 23.03
CA ALA A 17 54.86 -36.30 23.46
C ALA A 17 54.82 -34.81 23.07
N LEU A 18 55.82 -34.32 22.30
CA LEU A 18 55.93 -32.92 21.89
C LEU A 18 56.00 -32.72 20.36
N ILE A 19 55.46 -33.66 19.58
CA ILE A 19 55.33 -33.55 18.11
C ILE A 19 53.91 -34.00 17.71
N THR A 20 52.91 -33.18 18.01
CA THR A 20 51.59 -33.21 17.33
C THR A 20 51.02 -31.79 17.27
N ILE A 21 51.80 -30.84 16.76
CA ILE A 21 51.27 -29.59 16.21
C ILE A 21 52.16 -29.15 15.05
N THR A 22 51.97 -29.76 13.89
CA THR A 22 52.40 -29.20 12.61
C THR A 22 51.27 -29.44 11.63
N SER A 23 50.46 -28.40 11.45
CA SER A 23 49.56 -28.25 10.31
C SER A 23 50.40 -28.39 9.04
N CYS A 24 50.00 -29.27 8.12
CA CYS A 24 50.53 -29.26 6.78
C CYS A 24 49.96 -28.05 6.05
N GLU A 25 50.82 -27.09 5.71
CA GLU A 25 50.62 -26.25 4.54
C GLU A 25 50.47 -27.17 3.32
N LYS A 26 49.28 -27.16 2.74
CA LYS A 26 49.12 -27.40 1.30
C LYS A 26 49.04 -26.02 0.66
N ASP A 27 50.12 -25.69 -0.02
CA ASP A 27 50.18 -24.60 -1.00
C ASP A 27 49.42 -25.09 -2.25
N ASP A 28 48.08 -25.01 -2.19
CA ASP A 28 47.22 -25.15 -3.36
C ASP A 28 47.01 -23.73 -3.91
N GLY A 29 47.64 -23.46 -5.05
CA GLY A 29 47.75 -22.14 -5.62
C GLY A 29 46.40 -21.47 -5.89
N SER A 30 46.40 -20.13 -5.75
CA SER A 30 45.50 -19.16 -6.38
C SER A 30 44.21 -19.76 -6.95
N THR A 31 43.32 -20.21 -6.08
CA THR A 31 41.89 -20.30 -6.37
C THR A 31 41.27 -19.04 -5.80
N GLY A 32 40.43 -18.38 -6.61
CA GLY A 32 39.80 -17.12 -6.24
C GLY A 32 39.16 -17.23 -4.86
N SER A 33 39.39 -16.23 -4.03
CA SER A 33 38.66 -16.08 -2.78
C SER A 33 37.19 -15.89 -3.17
N GLU A 34 36.37 -16.93 -3.10
CA GLU A 34 34.94 -16.74 -2.98
C GLU A 34 34.75 -15.97 -1.66
N GLN A 35 34.39 -14.69 -1.75
CA GLN A 35 33.99 -13.93 -0.58
C GLN A 35 32.75 -14.61 -0.03
N GLN A 36 32.88 -15.27 1.12
CA GLN A 36 31.75 -15.85 1.82
C GLN A 36 30.81 -14.72 2.24
N GLU A 37 29.57 -14.78 1.79
CA GLU A 37 28.52 -13.81 2.14
C GLU A 37 28.33 -13.78 3.66
N ILE A 38 28.27 -12.57 4.23
CA ILE A 38 28.06 -12.37 5.67
C ILE A 38 26.55 -12.27 5.90
N ILE A 39 25.98 -13.30 6.52
CA ILE A 39 24.58 -13.36 6.88
C ILE A 39 24.44 -13.00 8.37
N PRO A 40 23.60 -12.00 8.74
CA PRO A 40 23.36 -11.61 10.12
C PRO A 40 22.55 -12.68 10.89
N ASP A 41 22.51 -12.54 12.22
CA ASP A 41 21.78 -13.49 13.07
C ASP A 41 20.26 -13.33 12.90
N THR A 42 19.78 -12.11 12.64
CA THR A 42 18.37 -11.81 12.35
C THR A 42 18.22 -11.01 11.07
N PHE A 43 17.18 -11.30 10.29
CA PHE A 43 16.97 -10.64 8.99
C PHE A 43 16.74 -9.13 9.10
N SER A 44 16.11 -8.69 10.19
CA SER A 44 15.89 -7.26 10.47
C SER A 44 17.17 -6.44 10.59
N GLU A 45 18.33 -7.07 10.84
CA GLU A 45 19.62 -6.37 10.86
C GLU A 45 20.01 -5.79 9.49
N TYR A 46 19.45 -6.33 8.40
CA TYR A 46 19.64 -5.76 7.07
C TYR A 46 18.94 -4.41 6.90
N PHE A 47 17.94 -4.07 7.72
CA PHE A 47 17.10 -2.89 7.51
C PHE A 47 17.80 -1.57 7.90
N GLY A 48 18.92 -1.63 8.61
CA GLY A 48 19.61 -0.45 9.12
C GLY A 48 18.95 0.14 10.37
N ASN A 49 19.30 1.38 10.71
CA ASN A 49 18.75 2.02 11.91
C ASN A 49 17.31 2.52 11.68
N GLU A 50 16.61 2.70 12.80
CA GLU A 50 15.32 3.36 12.85
C GLU A 50 15.45 4.87 12.55
N ILE A 51 14.57 5.38 11.70
CA ILE A 51 14.54 6.77 11.21
C ILE A 51 13.09 7.27 11.07
N SER A 52 12.91 8.59 11.12
CA SER A 52 11.64 9.26 10.83
C SER A 52 11.59 9.74 9.38
N ARG A 53 10.48 9.51 8.67
CA ARG A 53 10.26 9.95 7.28
C ARG A 53 8.82 10.36 7.01
N ASN A 54 8.66 11.30 6.08
CA ASN A 54 7.35 11.71 5.57
C ASN A 54 6.98 10.88 4.34
N PHE A 55 5.70 10.58 4.20
CA PHE A 55 5.11 9.83 3.11
C PHE A 55 3.91 10.58 2.54
N LEU A 56 3.89 10.67 1.21
CA LEU A 56 2.75 11.12 0.43
C LEU A 56 2.42 10.01 -0.55
N GLY A 57 1.19 9.52 -0.58
CA GLY A 57 0.86 8.48 -1.53
C GLY A 57 -0.53 8.58 -2.12
N ASN A 58 -0.72 7.79 -3.17
CA ASN A 58 -1.97 7.66 -3.89
C ASN A 58 -2.37 6.19 -3.96
N VAL A 59 -3.64 5.89 -3.72
CA VAL A 59 -4.20 4.55 -3.86
C VAL A 59 -5.18 4.50 -5.01
N ILE A 60 -4.98 3.53 -5.90
CA ILE A 60 -5.73 3.38 -7.15
C ILE A 60 -6.22 1.96 -7.38
N ASP A 61 -7.23 1.80 -8.23
CA ASP A 61 -7.67 0.52 -8.77
C ASP A 61 -6.87 0.11 -10.03
N ILE A 62 -7.18 -1.05 -10.60
CA ILE A 62 -6.56 -1.56 -11.83
C ILE A 62 -6.82 -0.68 -13.07
N ASN A 63 -7.83 0.19 -13.01
CA ASN A 63 -8.20 1.13 -14.07
C ASN A 63 -7.58 2.51 -13.85
N ASN A 64 -6.73 2.68 -12.82
CA ASN A 64 -6.13 3.93 -12.37
C ASN A 64 -7.13 4.95 -11.79
N ASN A 65 -8.30 4.51 -11.34
CA ASN A 65 -9.21 5.38 -10.59
C ASN A 65 -8.73 5.48 -9.14
N PRO A 66 -8.80 6.67 -8.50
CA PRO A 66 -8.49 6.81 -7.09
C PRO A 66 -9.46 6.02 -6.22
N ILE A 67 -8.94 5.46 -5.13
CA ILE A 67 -9.75 4.78 -4.12
C ILE A 67 -9.68 5.59 -2.83
N GLU A 68 -10.80 6.23 -2.49
CA GLU A 68 -10.96 6.94 -1.23
C GLU A 68 -11.09 5.98 -0.06
N GLY A 69 -10.80 6.48 1.14
CA GLY A 69 -10.91 5.84 2.45
C GLY A 69 -10.22 4.49 2.63
N VAL A 70 -9.17 4.27 1.86
CA VAL A 70 -8.23 3.19 2.16
C VAL A 70 -7.54 3.52 3.46
N THR A 71 -7.52 2.57 4.40
CA THR A 71 -6.75 2.70 5.64
C THR A 71 -5.29 2.42 5.34
N ILE A 72 -4.43 3.39 5.57
CA ILE A 72 -2.98 3.30 5.37
C ILE A 72 -2.31 3.20 6.72
N SER A 73 -1.33 2.30 6.85
CA SER A 73 -0.48 2.24 8.03
C SER A 73 1.01 2.13 7.68
N ILE A 74 1.83 2.89 8.40
CA ILE A 74 3.30 2.88 8.30
C ILE A 74 3.85 2.92 9.73
N GLY A 75 4.45 1.81 10.18
CA GLY A 75 4.79 1.65 11.59
C GLY A 75 3.54 1.73 12.47
N ASN A 76 3.50 2.71 13.37
CA ASN A 76 2.34 2.97 14.24
C ASN A 76 1.43 4.10 13.73
N GLU A 77 1.83 4.79 12.67
CA GLU A 77 1.07 5.91 12.13
C GLU A 77 0.03 5.41 11.13
N THR A 78 -1.13 6.05 11.13
CA THR A 78 -2.24 5.71 10.23
C THR A 78 -2.82 6.93 9.55
N ALA A 79 -3.30 6.76 8.31
CA ALA A 79 -4.06 7.77 7.58
C ALA A 79 -5.17 7.10 6.76
N THR A 80 -6.10 7.91 6.27
CA THR A 80 -7.20 7.47 5.41
C THR A 80 -7.14 8.26 4.11
N THR A 81 -7.28 7.60 2.95
CA THR A 81 -7.22 8.30 1.66
C THR A 81 -8.44 9.19 1.43
N ASP A 82 -8.25 10.32 0.74
CA ASP A 82 -9.34 11.22 0.35
C ASP A 82 -10.00 10.81 -0.98
N SER A 83 -10.95 11.62 -1.47
CA SER A 83 -11.66 11.42 -2.75
C SER A 83 -10.74 11.32 -3.99
N ASN A 84 -9.48 11.72 -3.86
CA ASN A 84 -8.47 11.64 -4.93
C ASN A 84 -7.48 10.49 -4.68
N GLY A 85 -7.75 9.62 -3.69
CA GLY A 85 -6.91 8.48 -3.32
C GLY A 85 -5.68 8.88 -2.51
N ILE A 86 -5.57 10.14 -2.07
CA ILE A 86 -4.35 10.69 -1.48
C ILE A 86 -4.32 10.50 0.03
N PHE A 87 -3.17 10.05 0.55
CA PHE A 87 -2.85 10.05 1.97
C PHE A 87 -1.54 10.80 2.24
N ILE A 88 -1.43 11.38 3.44
CA ILE A 88 -0.20 12.00 3.96
C ILE A 88 0.05 11.40 5.34
N ILE A 89 1.27 10.92 5.58
CA ILE A 89 1.74 10.51 6.91
C ILE A 89 3.08 11.21 7.15
N ASN A 90 3.14 12.05 8.17
CA ASN A 90 4.35 12.74 8.57
C ASN A 90 5.03 11.99 9.72
N ASP A 91 6.36 12.10 9.77
CA ASP A 91 7.19 11.54 10.83
C ASP A 91 6.97 10.04 11.13
N ALA A 92 6.67 9.25 10.07
CA ALA A 92 6.49 7.81 10.20
C ALA A 92 7.81 7.13 10.57
N ASN A 93 7.71 6.19 11.50
CA ASN A 93 8.84 5.40 11.96
C ASN A 93 9.12 4.23 11.00
N VAL A 94 10.28 4.25 10.35
CA VAL A 94 10.74 3.25 9.37
C VAL A 94 12.23 2.96 9.55
N ASN A 95 12.79 2.01 8.80
CA ASN A 95 14.23 1.74 8.83
C ASN A 95 14.95 2.33 7.62
N GLU A 96 16.24 2.63 7.76
CA GLU A 96 17.09 3.24 6.72
C GLU A 96 17.02 2.54 5.36
N ARG A 97 16.87 1.22 5.34
CA ARG A 97 16.83 0.39 4.13
C ARG A 97 15.46 -0.21 3.87
N PHE A 98 14.46 0.06 4.71
CA PHE A 98 13.16 -0.60 4.63
C PHE A 98 12.04 0.19 5.32
N GLY A 99 11.12 0.73 4.51
CA GLY A 99 9.83 1.26 4.95
C GLY A 99 8.69 0.41 4.40
N TYR A 100 7.77 -0.01 5.26
CA TYR A 100 6.63 -0.85 4.90
C TYR A 100 5.32 -0.08 5.07
N ILE A 101 4.54 -0.01 3.99
CA ILE A 101 3.28 0.71 3.89
C ILE A 101 2.18 -0.30 3.58
N LYS A 102 1.21 -0.42 4.48
CA LYS A 102 0.03 -1.28 4.29
C LYS A 102 -1.17 -0.44 3.87
N ALA A 103 -2.02 -1.03 3.05
CA ALA A 103 -3.24 -0.44 2.53
C ALA A 103 -4.38 -1.45 2.63
N GLU A 104 -5.34 -1.17 3.48
CA GLU A 104 -6.43 -2.08 3.81
C GLU A 104 -7.76 -1.48 3.41
N LYS A 105 -8.54 -2.25 2.64
CA LYS A 105 -9.88 -1.87 2.26
C LYS A 105 -10.79 -3.07 2.00
N ALA A 106 -11.88 -3.20 2.78
CA ALA A 106 -12.98 -4.12 2.54
C ALA A 106 -13.43 -4.10 1.06
N GLY A 107 -13.57 -5.30 0.49
CA GLY A 107 -13.81 -5.50 -0.94
C GLY A 107 -12.54 -5.58 -1.80
N TYR A 108 -11.36 -5.41 -1.21
CA TYR A 108 -10.06 -5.55 -1.86
C TYR A 108 -9.18 -6.54 -1.10
N ILE A 109 -8.28 -7.18 -1.83
CA ILE A 109 -7.17 -7.97 -1.29
C ILE A 109 -6.25 -7.03 -0.51
N HIS A 110 -5.66 -7.50 0.59
CA HIS A 110 -4.70 -6.72 1.38
C HIS A 110 -3.56 -6.20 0.48
N GLY A 111 -3.45 -4.87 0.41
CA GLY A 111 -2.46 -4.19 -0.41
C GLY A 111 -1.28 -3.70 0.42
N SER A 112 -0.12 -3.61 -0.20
CA SER A 112 1.03 -2.98 0.45
C SER A 112 2.12 -2.58 -0.53
N ARG A 113 3.04 -1.73 -0.04
CA ARG A 113 4.31 -1.40 -0.69
C ARG A 113 5.43 -1.39 0.32
N SER A 114 6.62 -1.73 -0.14
CA SER A 114 7.85 -1.54 0.60
C SER A 114 8.75 -0.64 -0.23
N VAL A 115 9.46 0.27 0.42
CA VAL A 115 10.38 1.21 -0.22
C VAL A 115 11.68 1.27 0.56
N VAL A 116 12.74 1.71 -0.11
CA VAL A 116 13.98 2.16 0.56
C VAL A 116 13.81 3.65 0.85
N PRO A 117 13.59 4.08 2.11
CA PRO A 117 13.23 5.46 2.38
C PRO A 117 14.38 6.43 2.09
N SER A 118 14.10 7.44 1.27
CA SER A 118 15.05 8.52 0.95
C SER A 118 14.87 9.73 1.87
N GLY A 119 15.74 10.75 1.76
CA GLY A 119 15.49 12.05 2.37
C GLY A 119 14.23 12.72 1.79
N GLY A 120 13.73 13.80 2.41
CA GLY A 120 12.53 14.48 1.91
C GLY A 120 11.24 13.66 2.07
N THR A 121 10.29 13.87 1.16
CA THR A 121 8.98 13.19 1.17
C THR A 121 9.00 11.96 0.26
N ASN A 122 8.72 10.79 0.82
CA ASN A 122 8.67 9.53 0.10
C ASN A 122 7.33 9.40 -0.63
N LYS A 123 7.37 9.38 -1.96
CA LYS A 123 6.16 9.28 -2.80
C LYS A 123 5.86 7.82 -3.15
N VAL A 124 4.65 7.35 -2.87
CA VAL A 124 4.25 5.94 -3.09
C VAL A 124 2.92 5.84 -3.82
N THR A 125 2.83 4.91 -4.78
CA THR A 125 1.54 4.53 -5.40
C THR A 125 1.23 3.07 -5.09
N ILE A 126 0.05 2.84 -4.52
CA ILE A 126 -0.46 1.52 -4.17
C ILE A 126 -1.64 1.21 -5.08
N MET A 127 -1.64 0.06 -5.74
CA MET A 127 -2.79 -0.42 -6.48
C MET A 127 -3.47 -1.51 -5.66
N LEU A 128 -4.76 -1.35 -5.38
CA LEU A 128 -5.55 -2.38 -4.72
C LEU A 128 -6.24 -3.25 -5.75
N LEU A 129 -6.25 -4.56 -5.48
CA LEU A 129 -6.89 -5.57 -6.30
C LEU A 129 -8.24 -5.92 -5.68
N GLU A 130 -9.32 -5.89 -6.46
CA GLU A 130 -10.64 -6.28 -5.95
C GLU A 130 -10.64 -7.75 -5.46
N ALA A 131 -11.28 -7.99 -4.32
CA ALA A 131 -11.43 -9.30 -3.70
C ALA A 131 -12.48 -10.14 -4.45
N THR A 132 -12.14 -10.58 -5.67
CA THR A 132 -13.03 -11.39 -6.50
C THR A 132 -13.08 -12.83 -6.00
N VAL A 133 -14.26 -13.29 -5.58
CA VAL A 133 -14.49 -14.69 -5.18
C VAL A 133 -14.39 -15.60 -6.41
N ALA A 134 -13.36 -16.44 -6.43
CA ALA A 134 -13.13 -17.44 -7.47
C ALA A 134 -14.04 -18.67 -7.30
N GLY A 135 -14.48 -18.93 -6.07
CA GLY A 135 -15.40 -19.99 -5.72
C GLY A 135 -15.55 -20.11 -4.21
N THR A 136 -16.40 -21.04 -3.77
CA THR A 136 -16.68 -21.26 -2.36
C THR A 136 -16.46 -22.73 -2.04
N VAL A 137 -15.79 -23.00 -0.92
CA VAL A 137 -15.52 -24.36 -0.41
C VAL A 137 -16.20 -24.57 0.93
N THR A 138 -16.56 -25.81 1.25
CA THR A 138 -17.17 -26.15 2.55
C THR A 138 -16.16 -26.86 3.45
N SER A 139 -16.05 -26.41 4.71
CA SER A 139 -15.24 -27.08 5.74
C SER A 139 -15.54 -28.60 5.81
N GLY A 140 -14.47 -29.41 5.90
CA GLY A 140 -14.53 -30.86 5.99
C GLY A 140 -14.62 -31.61 4.66
N ALA A 141 -14.61 -30.92 3.52
CA ALA A 141 -14.60 -31.53 2.19
C ALA A 141 -13.39 -31.07 1.37
N PRO A 142 -12.68 -32.00 0.69
CA PRO A 142 -11.63 -31.61 -0.23
C PRO A 142 -12.23 -31.04 -1.53
N GLU A 143 -11.64 -29.96 -2.02
CA GLU A 143 -12.11 -29.25 -3.22
C GLU A 143 -10.94 -28.62 -3.97
N THR A 144 -11.15 -28.23 -5.22
CA THR A 144 -10.16 -27.48 -6.00
C THR A 144 -10.87 -26.35 -6.71
N ILE A 145 -10.41 -25.13 -6.45
CA ILE A 145 -10.90 -23.92 -7.11
C ILE A 145 -9.93 -23.55 -8.23
N SER A 146 -10.46 -23.07 -9.35
CA SER A 146 -9.66 -22.66 -10.50
C SER A 146 -10.25 -21.40 -11.11
N ILE A 147 -9.38 -20.49 -11.55
CA ILE A 147 -9.77 -19.25 -12.24
C ILE A 147 -9.51 -19.37 -13.74
N ALA A 148 -10.05 -18.43 -14.52
CA ALA A 148 -10.11 -18.51 -15.98
C ALA A 148 -8.75 -18.64 -16.68
N ASN A 149 -7.66 -18.14 -16.07
CA ASN A 149 -6.31 -18.23 -16.63
C ASN A 149 -5.62 -19.58 -16.40
N GLY A 150 -6.27 -20.52 -15.70
CA GLY A 150 -5.74 -21.85 -15.40
C GLY A 150 -5.06 -21.98 -14.04
N SER A 151 -4.89 -20.89 -13.28
CA SER A 151 -4.40 -20.99 -11.90
C SER A 151 -5.40 -21.75 -11.04
N SER A 152 -4.91 -22.58 -10.12
CA SER A 152 -5.77 -23.41 -9.27
C SER A 152 -5.18 -23.62 -7.88
N VAL A 153 -6.06 -23.76 -6.89
CA VAL A 153 -5.71 -24.03 -5.49
C VAL A 153 -6.55 -25.21 -5.00
N SER A 154 -5.91 -26.16 -4.33
CA SER A 154 -6.58 -27.32 -3.73
C SER A 154 -6.75 -27.19 -2.22
N PHE A 155 -7.80 -27.75 -1.67
CA PHE A 155 -8.13 -27.69 -0.26
C PHE A 155 -8.41 -29.10 0.26
N ASP A 156 -7.98 -29.37 1.49
CA ASP A 156 -8.33 -30.61 2.21
C ASP A 156 -9.61 -30.44 3.07
N GLY A 157 -10.10 -29.20 3.19
CA GLY A 157 -11.29 -28.82 3.95
C GLY A 157 -11.00 -28.36 5.39
N ASN A 158 -9.73 -28.26 5.81
CA ASN A 158 -9.36 -27.84 7.16
C ASN A 158 -8.91 -26.37 7.17
N PHE A 159 -9.65 -25.54 7.89
CA PHE A 159 -9.40 -24.10 7.97
C PHE A 159 -9.28 -23.64 9.43
N ILE A 160 -8.51 -22.58 9.64
CA ILE A 160 -8.39 -21.88 10.92
C ILE A 160 -8.72 -20.40 10.74
N LYS A 161 -9.17 -19.77 11.82
CA LYS A 161 -9.25 -18.31 11.94
C LYS A 161 -7.88 -17.74 12.28
N GLU A 162 -7.75 -16.41 12.21
CA GLU A 162 -6.54 -15.68 12.59
C GLU A 162 -6.06 -15.99 14.03
N ASP A 163 -6.98 -16.20 14.98
CA ASP A 163 -6.66 -16.58 16.37
C ASP A 163 -6.16 -18.04 16.53
N GLY A 164 -6.06 -18.79 15.43
CA GLY A 164 -5.65 -20.19 15.37
C GLY A 164 -6.75 -21.20 15.72
N SER A 165 -7.96 -20.75 16.05
CA SER A 165 -9.10 -21.64 16.29
C SER A 165 -9.61 -22.26 14.98
N THR A 166 -10.18 -23.46 15.07
CA THR A 166 -10.72 -24.17 13.88
C THR A 166 -11.97 -23.48 13.34
N TYR A 167 -12.06 -23.33 12.03
CA TYR A 167 -13.25 -22.82 11.35
C TYR A 167 -14.13 -23.95 10.80
N SER A 168 -15.45 -23.77 10.93
CA SER A 168 -16.46 -24.65 10.33
C SER A 168 -17.54 -23.82 9.66
N GLY A 169 -17.72 -24.00 8.37
CA GLY A 169 -18.68 -23.22 7.58
C GLY A 169 -18.32 -23.20 6.10
N SER A 170 -18.96 -22.28 5.40
CA SER A 170 -18.62 -21.90 4.03
C SER A 170 -17.39 -21.01 4.03
N VAL A 171 -16.50 -21.19 3.07
CA VAL A 171 -15.27 -20.39 2.90
C VAL A 171 -15.26 -19.85 1.49
N ASP A 172 -15.30 -18.54 1.33
CA ASP A 172 -15.10 -17.89 0.05
C ASP A 172 -13.60 -17.85 -0.25
N VAL A 173 -13.25 -18.26 -1.46
CA VAL A 173 -11.87 -18.34 -1.94
C VAL A 173 -11.66 -17.21 -2.93
N ILE A 174 -10.89 -16.21 -2.51
CA ILE A 174 -10.49 -15.07 -3.34
C ILE A 174 -9.15 -15.44 -3.98
N MET A 175 -9.07 -15.32 -5.31
CA MET A 175 -7.84 -15.62 -6.05
C MET A 175 -7.56 -14.54 -7.08
N HIS A 176 -6.33 -14.06 -7.11
CA HIS A 176 -5.85 -13.15 -8.15
C HIS A 176 -4.48 -13.60 -8.65
N HIS A 177 -4.35 -13.75 -9.95
CA HIS A 177 -3.06 -14.07 -10.58
C HIS A 177 -2.46 -12.80 -11.14
N LEU A 178 -1.20 -12.53 -10.78
CA LEU A 178 -0.47 -11.40 -11.31
C LEU A 178 0.48 -11.93 -12.38
N ASP A 179 0.18 -11.56 -13.63
CA ASP A 179 0.97 -11.94 -14.79
C ASP A 179 2.18 -11.02 -14.92
N PRO A 180 3.41 -11.55 -14.94
CA PRO A 180 4.60 -10.71 -15.08
C PRO A 180 4.69 -9.91 -16.39
N ALA A 181 3.89 -10.28 -17.41
CA ALA A 181 3.79 -9.55 -18.67
C ALA A 181 2.76 -8.40 -18.63
N ASP A 182 2.03 -8.20 -17.52
CA ASP A 182 1.13 -7.07 -17.33
C ASP A 182 1.91 -5.75 -17.16
N ASP A 183 1.54 -4.71 -17.90
CA ASP A 183 2.16 -3.38 -17.81
C ASP A 183 2.07 -2.78 -16.39
N ASN A 184 1.05 -3.17 -15.62
CA ASN A 184 0.82 -2.75 -14.24
C ASN A 184 1.38 -3.74 -13.20
N MET A 185 2.07 -4.81 -13.59
CA MET A 185 2.57 -5.86 -12.67
C MET A 185 3.29 -5.29 -11.45
N ALA A 186 4.21 -4.33 -11.67
CA ALA A 186 4.98 -3.70 -10.61
C ALA A 186 4.10 -2.95 -9.58
N LEU A 187 2.89 -2.52 -9.97
CA LEU A 187 1.92 -1.92 -9.08
C LEU A 187 0.97 -2.94 -8.43
N GLN A 188 0.78 -4.12 -9.00
CA GLN A 188 -0.12 -5.11 -8.42
C GLN A 188 0.52 -5.87 -7.25
N MET A 189 1.84 -6.06 -7.27
CA MET A 189 2.56 -6.87 -6.28
C MET A 189 2.63 -6.21 -4.88
N PRO A 190 2.55 -6.99 -3.79
CA PRO A 190 2.74 -6.45 -2.45
C PRO A 190 4.22 -6.15 -2.18
N GLY A 191 4.46 -5.22 -1.26
CA GLY A 191 5.80 -4.88 -0.80
C GLY A 191 6.72 -4.41 -1.93
N MET A 192 7.95 -4.94 -1.92
CA MET A 192 8.90 -4.90 -3.02
C MET A 192 9.50 -6.30 -3.18
N LEU A 193 10.16 -6.59 -4.29
CA LEU A 193 10.81 -7.90 -4.55
C LEU A 193 12.10 -8.10 -3.72
N TYR A 194 12.02 -7.83 -2.42
CA TYR A 194 13.06 -8.01 -1.42
C TYR A 194 12.70 -9.19 -0.51
N ALA A 195 13.66 -10.07 -0.31
CA ALA A 195 13.39 -11.37 0.26
C ALA A 195 14.46 -11.91 1.20
N GLN A 196 14.02 -12.80 2.09
CA GLN A 196 14.83 -13.65 2.94
C GLN A 196 14.81 -15.08 2.40
N ASN A 197 15.98 -15.59 2.02
CA ASN A 197 16.11 -16.98 1.57
C ASN A 197 16.18 -17.97 2.77
N GLU A 198 16.21 -19.28 2.51
CA GLU A 198 16.26 -20.31 3.59
C GLU A 198 17.49 -20.18 4.52
N GLU A 199 18.62 -19.65 4.02
CA GLU A 199 19.81 -19.37 4.83
C GLU A 199 19.72 -18.08 5.65
N GLY A 200 18.68 -17.27 5.44
CA GLY A 200 18.49 -15.96 6.08
C GLY A 200 19.19 -14.81 5.36
N ALA A 201 19.72 -15.02 4.16
CA ALA A 201 20.40 -14.01 3.36
C ALA A 201 19.41 -13.11 2.59
N GLU A 202 19.79 -11.86 2.38
CA GLU A 202 19.01 -10.89 1.60
C GLU A 202 19.09 -11.15 0.10
N ARG A 203 17.93 -11.15 -0.57
CA ARG A 203 17.82 -11.40 -2.01
C ARG A 203 16.93 -10.38 -2.67
N MET A 204 17.27 -10.03 -3.90
CA MET A 204 16.29 -9.48 -4.83
C MET A 204 15.66 -10.61 -5.63
N LEU A 205 14.37 -10.47 -5.91
CA LEU A 205 13.61 -11.46 -6.66
C LEU A 205 13.24 -10.98 -8.06
N GLN A 206 13.03 -11.93 -8.96
CA GLN A 206 12.42 -11.70 -10.27
C GLN A 206 11.40 -12.79 -10.58
N THR A 207 10.19 -12.35 -10.96
CA THR A 207 9.00 -13.19 -10.95
C THR A 207 8.64 -13.85 -12.26
N LEU A 208 8.23 -15.12 -12.20
CA LEU A 208 7.59 -15.85 -13.30
C LEU A 208 6.07 -15.96 -13.13
N GLY A 209 5.52 -15.32 -12.09
CA GLY A 209 4.09 -15.23 -11.81
C GLY A 209 3.79 -15.27 -10.32
N MET A 210 2.78 -14.51 -9.90
CA MET A 210 2.27 -14.52 -8.53
C MET A 210 0.84 -15.02 -8.47
N LEU A 211 0.45 -15.55 -7.32
CA LEU A 211 -0.92 -15.87 -6.98
C LEU A 211 -1.22 -15.32 -5.58
N ALA A 212 -2.13 -14.36 -5.52
CA ALA A 212 -2.79 -13.94 -4.29
C ALA A 212 -3.92 -14.92 -3.97
N VAL A 213 -3.94 -15.45 -2.75
CA VAL A 213 -5.04 -16.26 -2.25
C VAL A 213 -5.45 -15.73 -0.89
N GLU A 214 -6.72 -15.37 -0.74
CA GLU A 214 -7.33 -15.03 0.53
C GLU A 214 -8.56 -15.90 0.77
N LEU A 215 -8.80 -16.26 2.02
CA LEU A 215 -9.95 -17.05 2.43
C LEU A 215 -10.80 -16.25 3.39
N ARG A 216 -12.10 -16.11 3.09
CA ARG A 216 -13.04 -15.39 3.96
C ARG A 216 -14.15 -16.31 4.46
N GLY A 217 -14.43 -16.21 5.75
CA GLY A 217 -15.57 -16.87 6.41
C GLY A 217 -16.90 -16.19 6.09
N SER A 218 -18.01 -16.83 6.47
CA SER A 218 -19.35 -16.29 6.19
C SER A 218 -19.67 -14.99 6.92
N SER A 219 -18.91 -14.66 7.96
CA SER A 219 -19.06 -13.40 8.72
C SER A 219 -17.95 -12.40 8.37
N GLY A 220 -17.21 -12.64 7.28
CA GLY A 220 -16.07 -11.81 6.86
C GLY A 220 -14.76 -12.15 7.58
N GLU A 221 -14.70 -13.23 8.35
CA GLU A 221 -13.49 -13.62 9.08
C GLU A 221 -12.33 -13.95 8.12
N ASP A 222 -11.12 -13.50 8.45
CA ASP A 222 -9.90 -13.98 7.82
C ASP A 222 -9.58 -15.42 8.19
N LEU A 223 -9.42 -16.26 7.17
CA LEU A 223 -9.16 -17.69 7.32
C LEU A 223 -7.84 -18.08 6.66
N ASN A 224 -7.25 -19.18 7.14
CA ASN A 224 -6.09 -19.80 6.53
C ASN A 224 -6.17 -21.34 6.61
N LEU A 225 -5.21 -22.03 6.01
CA LEU A 225 -5.07 -23.49 6.15
C LEU A 225 -4.78 -23.87 7.61
N ALA A 226 -5.39 -24.94 8.09
CA ALA A 226 -5.10 -25.45 9.42
C ALA A 226 -3.62 -25.86 9.56
N THR A 227 -3.07 -25.74 10.77
CA THR A 227 -1.68 -26.14 11.03
C THR A 227 -1.43 -27.59 10.62
N GLY A 228 -0.45 -27.78 9.72
CA GLY A 228 -0.08 -29.09 9.18
C GLY A 228 -0.88 -29.55 7.95
N SER A 229 -1.89 -28.78 7.54
CA SER A 229 -2.51 -28.92 6.22
C SER A 229 -1.61 -28.30 5.15
N THR A 230 -1.83 -28.72 3.91
CA THR A 230 -1.09 -28.21 2.75
C THR A 230 -2.03 -28.07 1.55
N SER A 231 -1.71 -27.16 0.65
CA SER A 231 -2.42 -26.95 -0.61
C SER A 231 -1.49 -27.11 -1.80
N GLU A 232 -1.91 -27.86 -2.83
CA GLU A 232 -1.30 -27.76 -4.16
C GLU A 232 -1.80 -26.48 -4.84
N ILE A 233 -0.85 -25.64 -5.27
CA ILE A 233 -1.10 -24.48 -6.12
C ILE A 233 -0.55 -24.72 -7.53
N LYS A 234 -1.25 -24.17 -8.52
CA LYS A 234 -0.80 -24.13 -9.92
C LYS A 234 -0.87 -22.73 -10.44
N ILE A 235 0.21 -22.29 -11.07
CA ILE A 235 0.33 -20.95 -11.65
C ILE A 235 0.87 -21.11 -13.07
N PRO A 236 0.19 -20.54 -14.09
CA PRO A 236 0.66 -20.57 -15.46
C PRO A 236 1.88 -19.67 -15.63
N VAL A 237 2.79 -20.07 -16.50
CA VAL A 237 3.91 -19.22 -16.93
C VAL A 237 3.52 -18.53 -18.22
N ASP A 238 3.73 -17.21 -18.28
CA ASP A 238 3.48 -16.46 -19.50
C ASP A 238 4.31 -17.01 -20.68
N ALA A 239 3.70 -17.02 -21.87
CA ALA A 239 4.30 -17.59 -23.06
C ALA A 239 5.63 -16.92 -23.45
N SER A 240 5.82 -15.63 -23.13
CA SER A 240 7.04 -14.89 -23.39
C SER A 240 8.22 -15.33 -22.50
N LEU A 241 7.95 -15.93 -21.34
CA LEU A 241 8.94 -16.35 -20.34
C LEU A 241 9.24 -17.85 -20.39
N MET A 242 8.42 -18.62 -21.11
CA MET A 242 8.54 -20.08 -21.19
C MET A 242 9.93 -20.59 -21.61
N SER A 243 10.67 -19.83 -22.43
CA SER A 243 12.01 -20.25 -22.89
C SER A 243 13.12 -20.08 -21.85
N THR A 244 12.91 -19.23 -20.84
CA THR A 244 13.87 -18.94 -19.76
C THR A 244 13.44 -19.55 -18.42
N ALA A 245 12.19 -20.01 -18.31
CA ALA A 245 11.65 -20.67 -17.14
C ALA A 245 12.42 -21.95 -16.76
N PRO A 246 13.02 -22.05 -15.55
CA PRO A 246 13.73 -23.25 -15.10
C PRO A 246 12.78 -24.42 -14.81
N THR A 247 13.30 -25.65 -14.78
CA THR A 247 12.47 -26.84 -14.47
C THR A 247 11.91 -26.84 -13.06
N THR A 248 12.62 -26.21 -12.12
CA THR A 248 12.25 -26.05 -10.71
C THR A 248 12.57 -24.63 -10.28
N ILE A 249 11.75 -24.05 -9.41
CA ILE A 249 11.91 -22.69 -8.91
C ILE A 249 11.50 -22.63 -7.43
N PRO A 250 12.21 -21.87 -6.57
CA PRO A 250 11.76 -21.64 -5.20
C PRO A 250 10.39 -20.96 -5.18
N LEU A 251 9.63 -21.27 -4.14
CA LEU A 251 8.38 -20.58 -3.84
C LEU A 251 8.64 -19.55 -2.74
N TRP A 252 8.00 -18.39 -2.88
CA TRP A 252 8.14 -17.30 -1.93
C TRP A 252 6.76 -16.86 -1.47
N TYR A 253 6.53 -16.80 -0.17
CA TYR A 253 5.34 -16.17 0.37
C TYR A 253 5.65 -14.75 0.81
N PHE A 254 4.68 -13.85 0.67
CA PHE A 254 4.79 -12.52 1.24
C PHE A 254 4.40 -12.55 2.71
N ASP A 255 5.32 -12.16 3.60
CA ASP A 255 5.04 -12.02 5.03
C ASP A 255 4.32 -10.69 5.27
N GLU A 256 2.99 -10.70 5.30
CA GLU A 256 2.15 -9.50 5.45
C GLU A 256 2.33 -8.77 6.79
N THR A 257 2.95 -9.42 7.78
CA THR A 257 3.32 -8.76 9.04
C THR A 257 4.60 -7.95 8.87
N ASN A 258 5.61 -8.51 8.19
CA ASN A 258 6.94 -7.92 8.12
C ASN A 258 7.25 -7.19 6.80
N GLY A 259 6.42 -7.36 5.76
CA GLY A 259 6.49 -6.63 4.49
C GLY A 259 7.53 -7.12 3.48
N TYR A 260 8.08 -8.32 3.65
CA TYR A 260 9.10 -8.90 2.76
C TYR A 260 8.80 -10.36 2.40
N TRP A 261 9.39 -10.84 1.31
CA TRP A 261 9.17 -12.20 0.82
C TRP A 261 10.04 -13.21 1.56
N LYS A 262 9.52 -14.41 1.81
CA LYS A 262 10.25 -15.49 2.49
C LYS A 262 10.19 -16.76 1.68
N GLU A 263 11.35 -17.39 1.51
CA GLU A 263 11.44 -18.67 0.80
C GLU A 263 10.74 -19.77 1.60
N GLU A 264 9.84 -20.50 0.96
CA GLU A 264 9.24 -21.70 1.52
C GLU A 264 8.88 -22.68 0.40
N GLY A 265 9.66 -23.75 0.29
CA GLY A 265 9.39 -24.82 -0.66
C GLY A 265 9.77 -24.46 -2.10
N GLN A 266 9.25 -25.25 -3.05
CA GLN A 266 9.59 -25.13 -4.46
C GLN A 266 8.45 -25.61 -5.35
N ALA A 267 8.41 -25.12 -6.58
CA ALA A 267 7.51 -25.58 -7.62
C ALA A 267 8.27 -26.22 -8.79
N THR A 268 7.62 -27.16 -9.47
CA THR A 268 8.17 -27.83 -10.67
C THR A 268 7.34 -27.47 -11.89
N LEU A 269 8.02 -27.12 -12.98
CA LEU A 269 7.37 -26.82 -14.26
C LEU A 269 6.80 -28.11 -14.88
N GLN A 270 5.49 -28.15 -15.08
CA GLN A 270 4.75 -29.25 -15.68
C GLN A 270 3.92 -28.73 -16.86
N GLY A 271 4.42 -28.95 -18.08
CA GLY A 271 3.82 -28.33 -19.27
C GLY A 271 4.13 -26.83 -19.29
N ASN A 272 3.12 -25.99 -19.10
CA ASN A 272 3.22 -24.53 -19.04
C ASN A 272 2.82 -23.96 -17.66
N MET A 273 2.78 -24.79 -16.62
CA MET A 273 2.40 -24.37 -15.27
C MET A 273 3.46 -24.83 -14.28
N TYR A 274 3.78 -23.97 -13.31
CA TYR A 274 4.47 -24.40 -12.11
C TYR A 274 3.46 -25.01 -11.14
N VAL A 275 3.81 -26.18 -10.60
CA VAL A 275 3.02 -26.91 -9.62
C VAL A 275 3.85 -27.06 -8.35
N GLY A 276 3.32 -26.57 -7.24
CA GLY A 276 3.99 -26.59 -5.94
C GLY A 276 3.02 -26.84 -4.79
N THR A 277 3.55 -26.99 -3.59
CA THR A 277 2.75 -27.23 -2.38
C THR A 277 3.08 -26.18 -1.32
N VAL A 278 2.05 -25.56 -0.75
CA VAL A 278 2.15 -24.48 0.24
C VAL A 278 1.48 -24.88 1.55
N SER A 279 1.90 -24.28 2.66
CA SER A 279 1.37 -24.60 4.00
C SER A 279 0.38 -23.57 4.55
N HIS A 280 0.31 -22.40 3.92
CA HIS A 280 -0.61 -21.30 4.25
C HIS A 280 -0.88 -20.45 2.99
N PHE A 281 -1.81 -19.50 3.10
CA PHE A 281 -2.09 -18.51 2.05
C PHE A 281 -1.69 -17.09 2.47
N SER A 282 -1.34 -16.34 1.44
CA SER A 282 -0.90 -14.95 1.34
C SER A 282 -0.75 -14.69 -0.17
N PHE A 283 0.10 -13.75 -0.57
CA PHE A 283 0.70 -13.80 -1.91
C PHE A 283 1.77 -14.87 -1.97
N TRP A 284 1.75 -15.67 -3.03
CA TRP A 284 2.77 -16.65 -3.39
C TRP A 284 3.39 -16.31 -4.72
N ASN A 285 4.70 -16.46 -4.82
CA ASN A 285 5.48 -16.01 -5.95
C ASN A 285 6.49 -17.06 -6.44
N LEU A 286 6.72 -17.09 -7.75
CA LEU A 286 7.59 -18.04 -8.45
C LEU A 286 8.84 -17.32 -8.93
N ASP A 287 9.84 -17.17 -8.06
CA ASP A 287 10.92 -16.24 -8.31
C ASP A 287 12.29 -16.89 -8.39
N ALA A 288 13.07 -16.38 -9.35
CA ALA A 288 14.51 -16.49 -9.32
C ALA A 288 15.06 -15.47 -8.31
N GLN A 289 16.02 -15.88 -7.51
CA GLN A 289 16.71 -15.02 -6.55
C GLN A 289 18.07 -14.59 -7.07
N PHE A 290 18.47 -13.36 -6.73
CA PHE A 290 19.78 -12.81 -7.07
C PHE A 290 20.37 -12.03 -5.88
N PRO A 291 21.71 -12.01 -5.72
CA PRO A 291 22.36 -11.09 -4.79
C PRO A 291 22.13 -9.63 -5.21
N ALA A 292 21.95 -8.75 -4.22
CA ALA A 292 21.63 -7.36 -4.44
C ALA A 292 22.43 -6.42 -3.54
N VAL A 293 22.52 -5.16 -3.93
CA VAL A 293 23.01 -4.04 -3.12
C VAL A 293 22.06 -2.86 -3.26
N ASN A 294 22.04 -1.96 -2.28
CA ASN A 294 21.28 -0.72 -2.41
C ASN A 294 22.05 0.33 -3.21
N LEU A 295 21.32 1.03 -4.06
CA LEU A 295 21.81 2.21 -4.76
C LEU A 295 20.82 3.37 -4.55
N CYS A 296 21.32 4.48 -4.05
CA CYS A 296 20.62 5.76 -4.05
C CYS A 296 21.20 6.67 -5.13
N ILE A 297 20.34 7.21 -5.98
CA ILE A 297 20.70 8.13 -7.07
C ILE A 297 20.07 9.49 -6.77
N THR A 298 20.89 10.54 -6.76
CA THR A 298 20.43 11.93 -6.75
C THR A 298 20.56 12.52 -8.15
N LEU A 299 19.44 12.92 -8.75
CA LEU A 299 19.38 13.59 -10.04
C LEU A 299 19.50 15.11 -9.84
N ILE A 300 20.42 15.72 -10.57
CA ILE A 300 20.59 17.18 -10.63
C ILE A 300 20.63 17.68 -12.07
N ASP A 301 20.26 18.94 -12.31
CA ASP A 301 20.43 19.62 -13.59
C ASP A 301 21.89 20.07 -13.82
N GLN A 302 22.14 20.83 -14.89
CA GLN A 302 23.46 21.33 -15.26
C GLN A 302 23.97 22.46 -14.34
N GLU A 303 23.06 23.08 -13.59
CA GLU A 303 23.29 24.17 -12.64
C GLU A 303 23.47 23.67 -11.20
N GLY A 304 23.18 22.39 -10.94
CA GLY A 304 23.25 21.72 -9.64
C GLY A 304 21.96 21.71 -8.84
N ASN A 305 20.82 22.06 -9.43
CA ASN A 305 19.50 22.00 -8.79
C ASN A 305 18.96 20.55 -8.80
N PRO A 306 18.26 20.11 -7.75
CA PRO A 306 17.67 18.77 -7.71
C PRO A 306 16.52 18.64 -8.72
N LEU A 307 16.46 17.50 -9.40
CA LEU A 307 15.39 17.21 -10.35
C LEU A 307 14.35 16.29 -9.72
N ALA A 308 13.28 16.89 -9.19
CA ALA A 308 12.17 16.17 -8.58
C ALA A 308 11.18 15.59 -9.62
N ASN A 309 10.43 14.56 -9.21
CA ASN A 309 9.35 13.94 -9.99
C ASN A 309 9.81 13.32 -11.33
N GLN A 310 11.09 12.95 -11.45
CA GLN A 310 11.64 12.40 -12.67
C GLN A 310 11.61 10.88 -12.69
N SER A 311 11.03 10.32 -13.75
CA SER A 311 11.07 8.89 -14.01
C SER A 311 12.46 8.48 -14.50
N LEU A 312 13.02 7.43 -13.90
CA LEU A 312 14.23 6.80 -14.39
C LEU A 312 14.08 5.29 -14.48
N THR A 313 14.91 4.68 -15.32
CA THR A 313 15.07 3.22 -15.39
C THR A 313 16.53 2.82 -15.30
N LEU A 314 16.80 1.67 -14.70
CA LEU A 314 18.11 1.02 -14.69
C LEU A 314 18.02 -0.30 -15.44
N THR A 315 18.84 -0.47 -16.48
CA THR A 315 18.84 -1.66 -17.34
C THR A 315 20.18 -2.38 -17.33
N HIS A 316 20.23 -3.67 -16.98
CA HIS A 316 21.44 -4.50 -17.15
C HIS A 316 21.36 -5.37 -18.41
N SER A 317 22.49 -5.94 -18.82
CA SER A 317 22.57 -6.85 -19.99
C SER A 317 22.86 -8.32 -19.63
N ASN A 318 22.87 -8.67 -18.34
CA ASN A 318 23.13 -10.04 -17.91
C ASN A 318 21.94 -10.98 -18.28
N PRO A 319 22.18 -12.02 -19.10
CA PRO A 319 21.12 -12.94 -19.54
C PRO A 319 20.67 -13.94 -18.47
N ASN A 320 21.31 -13.99 -17.31
CA ASN A 320 20.91 -14.85 -16.19
C ASN A 320 19.68 -14.31 -15.44
N TYR A 321 19.42 -13.01 -15.57
CA TYR A 321 18.27 -12.35 -14.99
C TYR A 321 17.09 -12.42 -15.98
N LEU A 322 15.89 -12.61 -15.44
CA LEU A 322 14.64 -12.71 -16.17
C LEU A 322 14.20 -11.36 -16.77
N TYR A 323 14.36 -10.27 -16.01
CA TYR A 323 14.03 -8.92 -16.47
C TYR A 323 15.26 -8.03 -16.45
N PRO A 324 15.51 -7.27 -17.52
CA PRO A 324 16.69 -6.43 -17.59
C PRO A 324 16.51 -5.08 -16.89
N THR A 325 15.28 -4.63 -16.65
CA THR A 325 14.98 -3.23 -16.34
C THR A 325 14.17 -3.08 -15.05
N SER A 326 14.55 -2.11 -14.22
CA SER A 326 13.77 -1.59 -13.09
C SER A 326 13.49 -0.09 -13.29
N SER A 327 12.51 0.46 -12.58
CA SER A 327 12.13 1.87 -12.69
C SER A 327 11.87 2.51 -11.32
N GLY A 328 11.93 3.85 -11.27
CA GLY A 328 11.66 4.63 -10.07
C GLY A 328 11.42 6.11 -10.39
N TYR A 329 11.01 6.87 -9.38
CA TYR A 329 10.79 8.31 -9.47
C TYR A 329 11.60 9.05 -8.41
N SER A 330 12.24 10.15 -8.77
CA SER A 330 12.92 11.02 -7.80
C SER A 330 11.93 11.81 -6.94
N ASN A 331 12.26 11.98 -5.68
CA ASN A 331 11.51 12.80 -4.71
C ASN A 331 11.79 14.31 -4.87
N ASP A 332 11.30 15.12 -3.93
CA ASP A 332 11.48 16.59 -3.86
C ASP A 332 12.95 17.05 -3.81
N VAL A 333 13.86 16.20 -3.34
CA VAL A 333 15.31 16.47 -3.32
C VAL A 333 16.07 15.79 -4.46
N GLY A 334 15.36 15.26 -5.46
CA GLY A 334 15.95 14.60 -6.62
C GLY A 334 16.47 13.18 -6.36
N GLU A 335 16.19 12.59 -5.20
CA GLU A 335 16.70 11.30 -4.76
C GLU A 335 15.71 10.15 -5.04
N VAL A 336 16.25 9.01 -5.47
CA VAL A 336 15.54 7.72 -5.55
C VAL A 336 16.48 6.59 -5.14
N CYS A 337 15.98 5.67 -4.31
CA CYS A 337 16.74 4.56 -3.76
C CYS A 337 16.05 3.23 -4.08
N GLY A 338 16.85 2.18 -4.28
CA GLY A 338 16.33 0.83 -4.48
C GLY A 338 17.43 -0.23 -4.57
N LEU A 339 16.99 -1.48 -4.63
CA LEU A 339 17.88 -2.63 -4.82
C LEU A 339 18.28 -2.76 -6.29
N ILE A 340 19.55 -3.06 -6.50
CA ILE A 340 20.11 -3.39 -7.81
C ILE A 340 20.89 -4.72 -7.75
N PRO A 341 21.03 -5.41 -8.89
CA PRO A 341 21.92 -6.55 -9.01
C PRO A 341 23.36 -6.25 -8.59
N LEU A 342 23.94 -7.12 -7.76
CA LEU A 342 25.36 -7.05 -7.36
C LEU A 342 26.25 -7.22 -8.61
N ASP A 343 27.32 -6.41 -8.69
CA ASP A 343 28.39 -6.49 -9.70
C ASP A 343 27.95 -6.30 -11.17
N GLU A 344 26.77 -5.70 -11.41
CA GLU A 344 26.27 -5.41 -12.76
C GLU A 344 26.54 -3.97 -13.22
N VAL A 345 26.84 -3.82 -14.51
CA VAL A 345 26.84 -2.50 -15.18
C VAL A 345 25.41 -2.18 -15.61
N LEU A 346 24.94 -0.99 -15.24
CA LEU A 346 23.57 -0.56 -15.50
C LEU A 346 23.56 0.61 -16.49
N GLU A 347 22.68 0.55 -17.48
CA GLU A 347 22.30 1.71 -18.29
C GLU A 347 21.20 2.47 -17.55
N LEU A 348 21.52 3.68 -17.11
CA LEU A 348 20.59 4.63 -16.50
C LEU A 348 19.96 5.46 -17.61
N ASN A 349 18.63 5.49 -17.65
CA ASN A 349 17.85 6.34 -18.54
C ASN A 349 16.94 7.23 -17.70
N VAL A 350 16.98 8.55 -17.93
CA VAL A 350 16.04 9.52 -17.31
C VAL A 350 15.04 9.96 -18.36
N TYR A 351 13.76 9.96 -18.01
CA TYR A 351 12.66 10.28 -18.90
C TYR A 351 11.92 11.54 -18.43
N MET A 352 11.34 12.24 -19.40
CA MET A 352 10.30 13.24 -19.17
C MET A 352 8.98 12.64 -19.66
N TYR A 353 8.06 12.35 -18.76
CA TYR A 353 6.90 11.50 -19.04
C TYR A 353 6.02 12.06 -20.18
N SER A 354 5.69 11.19 -21.14
CA SER A 354 4.61 11.21 -22.15
C SER A 354 4.29 12.49 -22.97
N TYR A 355 4.96 13.63 -22.82
CA TYR A 355 4.60 14.84 -23.59
C TYR A 355 5.64 15.29 -24.63
N CYS A 356 6.93 14.94 -24.45
CA CYS A 356 7.99 15.15 -25.45
C CYS A 356 8.49 13.85 -26.12
N GLY A 357 7.72 12.76 -25.97
CA GLY A 357 8.04 11.43 -26.51
C GLY A 357 8.56 10.45 -25.45
N ASN A 358 8.73 9.18 -25.86
CA ASN A 358 9.18 8.09 -24.98
C ASN A 358 10.71 7.91 -25.00
N THR A 359 11.45 8.86 -25.54
CA THR A 359 12.92 8.82 -25.57
C THR A 359 13.48 9.36 -24.28
N PRO A 360 14.50 8.72 -23.70
CA PRO A 360 15.17 9.27 -22.53
C PRO A 360 15.78 10.63 -22.87
N ILE A 361 15.67 11.58 -21.95
CA ILE A 361 16.32 12.89 -22.06
C ILE A 361 17.80 12.81 -21.70
N HIS A 362 18.20 11.76 -20.98
CA HIS A 362 19.57 11.48 -20.59
C HIS A 362 19.80 9.98 -20.47
N THR A 363 20.98 9.52 -20.91
CA THR A 363 21.41 8.12 -20.83
C THR A 363 22.88 8.05 -20.44
N GLU A 364 23.24 7.23 -19.45
CA GLU A 364 24.62 7.00 -19.02
C GLU A 364 24.81 5.56 -18.50
N GLN A 365 26.05 5.04 -18.55
CA GLN A 365 26.40 3.77 -17.89
C GLN A 365 26.96 4.01 -16.50
N ILE A 366 26.43 3.30 -15.50
CA ILE A 366 26.85 3.36 -14.10
C ILE A 366 27.25 1.97 -13.59
N GLY A 367 27.98 1.92 -12.46
CA GLY A 367 28.47 0.68 -11.87
C GLY A 367 29.73 0.12 -12.54
N PRO A 368 30.11 -1.14 -12.24
CA PRO A 368 29.42 -2.07 -11.35
C PRO A 368 29.53 -1.68 -9.87
N PHE A 369 28.57 -2.14 -9.06
CA PHE A 369 28.52 -1.88 -7.62
C PHE A 369 28.63 -3.19 -6.82
N ASN A 370 29.55 -3.26 -5.87
CA ASN A 370 29.81 -4.44 -5.04
C ASN A 370 29.43 -4.26 -3.55
N ALA A 371 28.84 -3.11 -3.22
CA ALA A 371 28.36 -2.73 -1.90
C ALA A 371 27.35 -1.58 -2.05
N ASP A 372 26.57 -1.33 -1.01
CA ASP A 372 25.65 -0.20 -0.93
C ASP A 372 26.35 1.11 -1.31
N SER A 373 25.71 1.88 -2.20
CA SER A 373 26.34 3.02 -2.87
C SER A 373 25.39 4.21 -3.01
N ASN A 374 25.95 5.41 -3.09
CA ASN A 374 25.25 6.65 -3.39
C ASN A 374 25.90 7.29 -4.63
N LEU A 375 25.09 7.81 -5.55
CA LEU A 375 25.56 8.42 -6.79
C LEU A 375 24.79 9.70 -7.10
N THR A 376 25.50 10.76 -7.48
CA THR A 376 24.87 11.96 -8.05
C THR A 376 25.04 11.95 -9.57
N VAL A 377 23.94 12.14 -10.31
CA VAL A 377 23.90 12.15 -11.78
C VAL A 377 23.44 13.50 -12.27
N THR A 378 24.25 14.12 -13.13
CA THR A 378 23.91 15.38 -13.80
C THR A 378 23.17 15.11 -15.10
N VAL A 379 21.87 15.40 -15.12
CA VAL A 379 20.99 15.22 -16.28
C VAL A 379 21.18 16.39 -17.23
N THR A 380 21.61 16.08 -18.46
CA THR A 380 21.74 17.05 -19.56
C THR A 380 20.62 16.82 -20.56
N TYR A 381 19.75 17.82 -20.77
CA TYR A 381 18.64 17.80 -21.72
C TYR A 381 18.74 18.93 -22.77
N SER A 382 17.92 18.85 -23.82
CA SER A 382 17.90 19.83 -24.91
C SER A 382 17.24 21.15 -24.50
N SER A 383 17.43 22.19 -25.32
CA SER A 383 16.80 23.50 -25.12
C SER A 383 15.28 23.51 -25.22
N ASP A 384 14.67 22.44 -25.74
CA ASP A 384 13.22 22.33 -25.93
C ASP A 384 12.52 21.84 -24.63
N VAL A 385 13.32 21.45 -23.64
CA VAL A 385 12.90 21.08 -22.29
C VAL A 385 13.19 22.24 -21.35
N ILE A 386 12.18 22.62 -20.59
CA ILE A 386 12.22 23.71 -19.63
C ILE A 386 11.96 23.14 -18.24
N GLU A 387 12.85 23.44 -17.31
CA GLU A 387 12.60 23.23 -15.90
C GLU A 387 11.71 24.36 -15.35
N GLU A 388 10.64 23.98 -14.67
CA GLU A 388 9.72 24.89 -14.02
C GLU A 388 9.63 24.58 -12.55
N THR A 389 9.65 25.64 -11.76
CA THR A 389 9.26 25.63 -10.36
C THR A 389 7.97 26.43 -10.23
N VAL A 390 6.88 25.77 -9.88
CA VAL A 390 5.59 26.41 -9.59
C VAL A 390 5.44 26.52 -8.08
N PHE A 391 5.26 27.73 -7.58
CA PHE A 391 5.15 27.97 -6.14
C PHE A 391 4.10 29.04 -5.83
N GLY A 392 3.62 29.02 -4.59
CA GLY A 392 2.64 29.97 -4.10
C GLY A 392 2.29 29.73 -2.64
N ASN A 393 1.26 30.45 -2.19
CA ASN A 393 0.66 30.23 -0.88
C ASN A 393 -0.68 29.49 -1.04
N PHE A 394 -0.99 28.62 -0.10
CA PHE A 394 -2.27 27.96 0.03
C PHE A 394 -2.89 28.33 1.38
N ASN A 395 -4.01 29.06 1.31
CA ASN A 395 -4.72 29.58 2.47
C ASN A 395 -6.09 28.93 2.64
N THR A 396 -6.51 28.82 3.89
CA THR A 396 -7.90 28.59 4.30
C THR A 396 -8.80 29.73 3.82
N CYS A 397 -10.12 29.52 3.78
CA CYS A 397 -11.10 30.57 3.43
C CYS A 397 -10.93 31.88 4.23
N ASP A 398 -10.45 31.79 5.47
CA ASP A 398 -10.24 32.91 6.39
C ASP A 398 -8.84 33.57 6.26
N ASP A 399 -8.14 33.34 5.15
CA ASP A 399 -6.80 33.88 4.85
C ASP A 399 -5.70 33.41 5.84
N ASN A 400 -5.93 32.36 6.60
CA ASN A 400 -4.87 31.67 7.37
C ASN A 400 -4.14 30.66 6.49
N ALA A 401 -2.87 30.37 6.80
CA ALA A 401 -2.09 29.33 6.14
C ALA A 401 -2.72 27.94 6.36
N VAL A 402 -2.83 27.13 5.30
CA VAL A 402 -3.17 25.71 5.43
C VAL A 402 -1.96 24.98 6.02
N THR A 403 -2.18 24.24 7.10
CA THR A 403 -1.11 23.52 7.83
C THR A 403 -1.08 22.03 7.53
N ASP A 404 -2.16 21.48 6.99
CA ASP A 404 -2.24 20.08 6.57
C ASP A 404 -3.13 19.96 5.32
N GLY A 405 -2.55 19.41 4.26
CA GLY A 405 -3.15 19.40 2.94
C GLY A 405 -2.11 19.26 1.83
N TYR A 406 -2.57 19.29 0.58
CA TYR A 406 -1.72 19.16 -0.59
C TYR A 406 -2.22 20.01 -1.76
N VAL A 407 -1.33 20.22 -2.72
CA VAL A 407 -1.63 20.84 -4.01
C VAL A 407 -1.34 19.86 -5.13
N GLN A 408 -2.30 19.75 -6.05
CA GLN A 408 -2.16 19.02 -7.31
C GLN A 408 -1.95 19.98 -8.47
N LEU A 409 -0.83 19.81 -9.17
CA LEU A 409 -0.55 20.44 -10.46
C LEU A 409 -0.84 19.45 -11.59
N ARG A 410 -1.78 19.80 -12.47
CA ARG A 410 -2.11 19.03 -13.67
C ARG A 410 -1.48 19.67 -14.90
N TYR A 411 -0.63 18.92 -15.59
CA TYR A 411 0.01 19.34 -16.84
C TYR A 411 -0.06 18.21 -17.87
N GLY A 412 -0.81 18.43 -18.96
CA GLY A 412 -1.16 17.36 -19.90
C GLY A 412 -1.91 16.22 -19.21
N TYR A 413 -1.35 15.00 -19.27
CA TYR A 413 -1.88 13.81 -18.59
C TYR A 413 -1.23 13.56 -17.23
N GLN A 414 -0.31 14.43 -16.80
CA GLN A 414 0.43 14.27 -15.55
C GLN A 414 -0.24 15.03 -14.42
N THR A 415 -0.23 14.42 -13.23
CA THR A 415 -0.60 15.08 -11.99
C THR A 415 0.58 14.98 -11.04
N PHE A 416 1.13 16.13 -10.68
CA PHE A 416 2.14 16.27 -9.65
C PHE A 416 1.44 16.64 -8.36
N THR A 417 1.72 15.92 -7.28
CA THR A 417 1.14 16.18 -5.96
C THR A 417 2.28 16.46 -5.00
N ASP A 418 2.17 17.57 -4.27
CA ASP A 418 3.09 17.92 -3.19
C ASP A 418 2.33 18.44 -1.98
N VAL A 419 2.87 18.13 -0.80
CA VAL A 419 2.31 18.54 0.49
C VAL A 419 2.46 20.05 0.70
N VAL A 420 1.54 20.63 1.46
CA VAL A 420 1.60 22.03 1.85
C VAL A 420 2.35 22.14 3.17
N SER A 421 3.35 23.02 3.22
CA SER A 421 4.16 23.27 4.42
C SER A 421 3.98 24.71 4.86
N ASP A 422 3.37 24.92 6.03
CA ASP A 422 3.07 26.24 6.60
C ASP A 422 2.39 27.21 5.60
N GLY A 423 1.41 26.70 4.85
CA GLY A 423 0.66 27.46 3.85
C GLY A 423 1.44 27.77 2.58
N THR A 424 2.59 27.14 2.36
CA THR A 424 3.38 27.28 1.13
C THR A 424 3.50 25.93 0.42
N PHE A 425 3.57 25.97 -0.91
CA PHE A 425 3.85 24.79 -1.72
C PHE A 425 4.83 25.16 -2.83
N GLU A 426 5.62 24.18 -3.25
CA GLU A 426 6.54 24.25 -4.36
C GLU A 426 6.46 22.92 -5.12
N ILE A 427 6.26 22.99 -6.44
CA ILE A 427 6.17 21.83 -7.33
C ILE A 427 7.16 22.05 -8.47
N ASN A 428 8.17 21.19 -8.55
CA ASN A 428 9.13 21.18 -9.65
C ASN A 428 8.71 20.14 -10.70
N LEU A 429 8.82 20.53 -11.97
CA LEU A 429 8.58 19.64 -13.11
C LEU A 429 9.43 20.05 -14.31
N LEU A 430 9.72 19.08 -15.18
CA LEU A 430 10.17 19.38 -16.53
C LEU A 430 8.97 19.45 -17.49
N ARG A 431 8.96 20.45 -18.36
CA ARG A 431 7.93 20.62 -19.40
C ARG A 431 8.52 20.89 -20.77
N CYS A 432 7.70 20.72 -21.79
CA CYS A 432 8.03 21.04 -23.17
C CYS A 432 7.75 22.54 -23.44
N GLU A 433 8.60 23.21 -24.22
CA GLU A 433 8.41 24.64 -24.57
C GLU A 433 7.03 24.94 -25.20
N GLY A 434 6.50 24.00 -25.98
CA GLY A 434 5.28 24.17 -26.79
C GLY A 434 3.95 24.22 -26.03
N ASP A 435 3.90 23.84 -24.76
CA ASP A 435 2.71 23.93 -23.92
C ASP A 435 3.01 24.71 -22.65
N ASN A 436 2.19 25.73 -22.42
CA ASN A 436 2.43 26.74 -21.41
C ASN A 436 1.30 26.83 -20.38
N THR A 437 0.34 25.90 -20.39
CA THR A 437 -0.82 25.91 -19.49
C THR A 437 -0.82 24.74 -18.52
N PHE A 438 -1.26 24.98 -17.28
CA PHE A 438 -1.43 23.95 -16.27
C PHE A 438 -2.62 24.26 -15.36
N GLY A 439 -3.13 23.25 -14.66
CA GLY A 439 -4.18 23.38 -13.66
C GLY A 439 -3.65 23.19 -12.24
N ILE A 440 -4.23 23.87 -11.26
CA ILE A 440 -3.95 23.72 -9.83
C ILE A 440 -5.24 23.42 -9.10
N LYS A 441 -5.20 22.44 -8.19
CA LYS A 441 -6.26 22.15 -7.22
C LYS A 441 -5.63 21.95 -5.84
N GLY A 442 -6.14 22.61 -4.82
CA GLY A 442 -5.71 22.45 -3.43
C GLY A 442 -6.78 21.76 -2.57
N SER A 443 -6.32 20.97 -1.60
CA SER A 443 -7.14 20.29 -0.60
C SER A 443 -6.62 20.60 0.80
N ASP A 444 -7.46 21.19 1.65
CA ASP A 444 -7.20 21.51 3.07
C ASP A 444 -7.90 20.49 3.96
N TYR A 445 -7.10 19.66 4.64
CA TYR A 445 -7.59 18.57 5.48
C TYR A 445 -8.04 19.04 6.86
N VAL A 446 -7.54 20.18 7.34
CA VAL A 446 -7.93 20.71 8.66
C VAL A 446 -9.34 21.29 8.61
N ASN A 447 -9.64 22.07 7.56
CA ASN A 447 -10.92 22.77 7.45
C ASN A 447 -11.93 22.05 6.55
N LEU A 448 -11.55 20.91 5.93
CA LEU A 448 -12.37 20.17 4.96
C LEU A 448 -12.84 21.08 3.82
N GLN A 449 -11.88 21.79 3.23
CA GLN A 449 -12.11 22.75 2.15
C GLN A 449 -11.24 22.43 0.94
N THR A 450 -11.74 22.76 -0.23
CA THR A 450 -10.98 22.61 -1.48
C THR A 450 -11.00 23.89 -2.29
N THR A 451 -10.21 23.89 -3.36
CA THR A 451 -10.28 24.88 -4.43
C THR A 451 -11.00 24.28 -5.64
N ASP A 452 -11.51 25.14 -6.52
CA ASP A 452 -11.76 24.73 -7.90
C ASP A 452 -10.45 24.32 -8.59
N SER A 453 -10.55 23.64 -9.73
CA SER A 453 -9.41 23.49 -10.64
C SER A 453 -9.15 24.81 -11.35
N ILE A 454 -8.08 25.51 -10.97
CA ILE A 454 -7.73 26.84 -11.50
C ILE A 454 -6.64 26.71 -12.56
N SER A 455 -6.87 27.28 -13.74
CA SER A 455 -5.89 27.26 -14.83
C SER A 455 -4.92 28.45 -14.76
N TYR A 456 -3.64 28.16 -14.95
CA TYR A 456 -2.54 29.12 -14.97
C TYR A 456 -1.70 28.95 -16.24
N THR A 457 -0.76 29.88 -16.43
CA THR A 457 0.28 29.80 -17.46
C THR A 457 1.66 29.93 -16.85
N PHE A 458 2.64 29.18 -17.35
CA PHE A 458 4.00 29.27 -16.83
C PHE A 458 4.64 30.63 -17.10
N THR A 459 5.42 31.09 -16.12
CA THR A 459 6.35 32.23 -16.19
C THR A 459 7.76 31.71 -15.88
N THR A 460 8.41 31.18 -16.91
CA THR A 460 9.66 30.43 -16.78
C THR A 460 10.82 31.21 -16.17
N PRO A 461 11.69 30.56 -15.37
CA PRO A 461 11.58 29.19 -14.84
C PRO A 461 10.85 29.13 -13.48
N LEU A 462 10.48 30.29 -12.94
CA LEU A 462 9.90 30.46 -11.61
C LEU A 462 8.49 31.02 -11.74
N THR A 463 7.50 30.13 -11.70
CA THR A 463 6.09 30.47 -11.83
C THR A 463 5.45 30.68 -10.46
N ASN A 464 5.42 31.93 -9.99
CA ASN A 464 4.67 32.31 -8.80
C ASN A 464 3.18 32.49 -9.15
N ILE A 465 2.32 31.63 -8.63
CA ILE A 465 0.87 31.71 -8.88
C ILE A 465 0.11 32.57 -7.87
N GLY A 466 0.82 33.15 -6.89
CA GLY A 466 0.23 33.96 -5.84
C GLY A 466 -0.38 33.11 -4.73
N THR A 467 -1.56 33.50 -4.26
CA THR A 467 -2.28 32.80 -3.18
C THR A 467 -3.51 32.14 -3.75
N VAL A 468 -3.65 30.85 -3.46
CA VAL A 468 -4.86 30.08 -3.72
C VAL A 468 -5.58 29.87 -2.39
N THR A 469 -6.90 30.00 -2.39
CA THR A 469 -7.70 29.93 -1.17
C THR A 469 -8.73 28.80 -1.27
N ALA A 470 -8.74 27.90 -0.28
CA ALA A 470 -9.74 26.85 -0.15
C ALA A 470 -11.04 27.44 0.42
N CYS A 471 -11.94 27.92 -0.45
CA CYS A 471 -13.22 28.51 -0.04
C CYS A 471 -14.42 27.61 -0.33
N ASN A 472 -14.21 26.53 -1.07
CA ASN A 472 -15.28 25.60 -1.37
C ASN A 472 -15.40 24.64 -0.19
N SER A 473 -16.44 24.85 0.63
CA SER A 473 -16.83 23.90 1.66
C SER A 473 -17.19 22.57 1.02
N VAL A 474 -16.79 21.48 1.66
CA VAL A 474 -17.49 20.21 1.50
C VAL A 474 -18.96 20.45 1.89
N THR A 475 -19.89 20.39 0.93
CA THR A 475 -21.28 20.85 1.11
C THR A 475 -22.17 19.88 1.85
N GLU A 476 -21.74 18.63 1.98
CA GLU A 476 -22.48 17.56 2.63
C GLU A 476 -21.49 16.70 3.40
N PHE A 477 -21.77 16.42 4.67
CA PHE A 477 -20.96 15.50 5.45
C PHE A 477 -21.77 14.77 6.52
N ILE A 478 -21.30 13.59 6.89
CA ILE A 478 -21.71 12.85 8.07
C ILE A 478 -20.44 12.59 8.89
N GLN A 479 -20.48 12.94 10.16
CA GLN A 479 -19.39 12.71 11.10
C GLN A 479 -19.92 12.01 12.34
N TYR A 480 -19.26 10.97 12.82
CA TYR A 480 -19.57 10.39 14.12
C TYR A 480 -18.36 9.75 14.78
N THR A 481 -18.44 9.58 16.09
CA THR A 481 -17.41 8.96 16.93
C THR A 481 -18.08 7.91 17.80
N ILE A 482 -17.52 6.71 17.86
CA ILE A 482 -17.94 5.63 18.77
C ILE A 482 -16.87 5.50 19.86
N ASP A 483 -17.29 5.59 21.12
CA ASP A 483 -16.39 5.67 22.28
C ASP A 483 -15.35 6.78 22.15
N ASP A 484 -14.13 6.53 22.59
CA ASP A 484 -12.99 7.45 22.50
C ASP A 484 -12.13 7.15 21.24
N ASN A 485 -12.71 6.50 20.22
CA ASN A 485 -12.01 6.21 18.96
C ASN A 485 -11.94 7.44 18.03
N ASP A 486 -11.26 7.31 16.90
CA ASP A 486 -11.19 8.37 15.88
C ASP A 486 -12.56 8.67 15.26
N SER A 487 -12.72 9.90 14.76
CA SER A 487 -13.94 10.32 14.07
C SER A 487 -14.04 9.67 12.69
N VAL A 488 -15.20 9.07 12.39
CA VAL A 488 -15.57 8.65 11.05
C VAL A 488 -16.09 9.86 10.29
N PHE A 489 -15.60 10.06 9.06
CA PHE A 489 -16.05 11.11 8.14
C PHE A 489 -16.57 10.51 6.84
N ILE A 490 -17.73 11.00 6.40
CA ILE A 490 -18.33 10.71 5.10
C ILE A 490 -18.59 12.05 4.45
N ILE A 491 -17.95 12.31 3.31
CA ILE A 491 -18.05 13.60 2.59
C ILE A 491 -18.47 13.43 1.12
N ASP A 492 -18.67 12.20 0.69
CA ASP A 492 -19.10 11.82 -0.66
C ASP A 492 -20.14 10.70 -0.59
N GLY A 493 -20.87 10.46 -1.69
CA GLY A 493 -21.89 9.42 -1.79
C GLY A 493 -23.08 9.60 -0.85
N ILE A 494 -23.29 10.81 -0.34
CA ILE A 494 -24.41 11.17 0.52
C ILE A 494 -25.67 11.31 -0.33
N GLN A 495 -26.75 10.71 0.15
CA GLN A 495 -28.09 10.84 -0.41
C GLN A 495 -29.07 11.03 0.74
N SER A 496 -30.05 11.90 0.55
CA SER A 496 -31.17 12.03 1.47
C SER A 496 -32.48 11.82 0.72
N TRP A 497 -33.42 11.16 1.38
CA TRP A 497 -34.73 10.91 0.81
C TRP A 497 -35.82 11.18 1.83
N TYR A 498 -36.87 11.85 1.39
CA TYR A 498 -38.04 12.16 2.19
C TYR A 498 -39.32 11.66 1.50
N ALA A 499 -40.24 11.12 2.30
CA ALA A 499 -41.62 10.86 1.89
C ALA A 499 -42.63 11.36 2.91
N GLU A 500 -43.55 12.20 2.43
CA GLU A 500 -44.69 12.70 3.21
C GLU A 500 -45.75 11.61 3.43
N VAL A 501 -45.91 10.69 2.46
CA VAL A 501 -46.87 9.59 2.47
C VAL A 501 -46.19 8.36 1.85
N SER A 502 -46.27 7.19 2.51
CA SER A 502 -45.74 5.93 1.99
C SER A 502 -46.79 4.81 2.02
N ASP A 503 -46.70 3.87 1.08
CA ASP A 503 -47.58 2.68 1.00
C ASP A 503 -47.21 1.62 2.07
N ALA A 504 -46.02 1.74 2.66
CA ALA A 504 -45.58 1.03 3.86
C ALA A 504 -45.94 1.85 5.11
N SER A 505 -46.19 1.22 6.26
CA SER A 505 -47.01 1.82 7.32
C SER A 505 -46.44 2.97 8.17
N ASN A 506 -45.31 3.60 7.81
CA ASN A 506 -44.69 4.65 8.65
C ASN A 506 -44.30 5.87 7.78
N ALA A 507 -45.06 6.97 7.90
CA ALA A 507 -44.79 8.26 7.25
C ALA A 507 -45.33 9.40 8.14
N PRO A 508 -44.76 10.62 8.09
CA PRO A 508 -43.68 11.07 7.21
C PRO A 508 -42.33 10.47 7.59
N SER A 509 -41.54 10.08 6.59
CA SER A 509 -40.27 9.37 6.78
C SER A 509 -39.11 10.07 6.09
N ILE A 510 -37.95 10.03 6.70
CA ILE A 510 -36.67 10.44 6.12
C ILE A 510 -35.71 9.25 6.12
N SER A 511 -34.89 9.12 5.08
CA SER A 511 -33.71 8.28 5.09
C SER A 511 -32.51 9.06 4.61
N ILE A 512 -31.39 8.96 5.31
CA ILE A 512 -30.10 9.55 4.92
C ILE A 512 -29.12 8.40 4.82
N SER A 513 -28.51 8.25 3.65
CA SER A 513 -27.45 7.30 3.43
C SER A 513 -26.18 8.02 3.05
N GLY A 514 -25.05 7.53 3.53
CA GLY A 514 -23.73 7.96 3.08
C GLY A 514 -22.83 6.75 2.99
N ASN A 515 -21.94 6.76 2.02
CA ASN A 515 -20.90 5.75 1.91
C ASN A 515 -19.58 6.44 2.22
N GLY A 516 -19.15 6.34 3.48
CA GLY A 516 -17.76 6.57 3.84
C GLY A 516 -16.93 5.53 3.14
N ASN A 517 -15.78 5.94 2.66
CA ASN A 517 -14.91 5.03 1.95
C ASN A 517 -13.84 4.45 2.88
N SER A 518 -13.90 4.70 4.21
CA SER A 518 -13.04 4.07 5.23
C SER A 518 -13.34 2.58 5.29
N THR A 519 -12.32 1.74 5.40
CA THR A 519 -12.54 0.32 5.15
C THR A 519 -11.85 -0.65 6.12
N GLY A 520 -12.66 -1.66 6.42
CA GLY A 520 -12.58 -2.63 7.53
C GLY A 520 -13.99 -3.08 7.92
N ASN A 521 -14.96 -2.16 7.81
CA ASN A 521 -16.38 -2.42 7.54
C ASN A 521 -16.79 -1.45 6.45
N ASN A 522 -17.79 -1.78 5.63
CA ASN A 522 -18.46 -0.78 4.80
C ASN A 522 -18.79 0.39 5.75
N THR A 523 -18.15 1.57 5.66
CA THR A 523 -18.65 2.76 6.40
C THR A 523 -19.91 3.28 5.70
N CYS A 524 -20.82 2.35 5.51
CA CYS A 524 -22.24 2.55 5.37
C CYS A 524 -22.64 3.41 6.57
N PHE A 525 -23.31 4.50 6.27
CA PHE A 525 -24.15 5.18 7.21
C PHE A 525 -25.54 5.13 6.63
N TYR A 526 -26.49 4.62 7.41
CA TYR A 526 -27.89 4.62 7.04
C TYR A 526 -28.67 5.03 8.26
N MET A 527 -29.34 6.16 8.14
CA MET A 527 -30.23 6.71 9.14
C MET A 527 -31.63 6.73 8.57
N MET A 528 -32.55 6.03 9.22
CA MET A 528 -33.98 6.15 8.95
C MET A 528 -34.63 6.94 10.09
N GLY A 529 -35.58 7.81 9.76
CA GLY A 529 -36.40 8.53 10.72
C GLY A 529 -37.89 8.49 10.35
N VAL A 530 -38.74 8.32 11.35
CA VAL A 530 -40.19 8.55 11.25
C VAL A 530 -40.51 9.80 12.06
N LEU A 531 -40.98 10.85 11.37
CA LEU A 531 -41.07 12.20 11.91
C LEU A 531 -42.46 12.49 12.49
N ASP A 532 -42.52 13.37 13.48
CA ASP A 532 -43.79 13.88 14.00
C ASP A 532 -44.45 14.79 12.95
N ALA A 533 -45.58 14.33 12.41
CA ALA A 533 -46.34 15.06 11.39
C ALA A 533 -46.86 16.44 11.86
N SER A 534 -46.89 16.70 13.16
CA SER A 534 -47.29 18.00 13.73
C SER A 534 -46.13 19.01 13.76
N ASN A 535 -44.89 18.54 13.87
CA ASN A 535 -43.68 19.34 13.82
C ASN A 535 -42.46 18.44 13.59
N TYR A 536 -41.83 18.56 12.42
CA TYR A 536 -40.67 17.72 12.07
C TYR A 536 -39.45 18.01 12.94
N GLU A 537 -39.14 19.27 13.21
CA GLU A 537 -37.95 19.63 13.99
C GLU A 537 -38.17 19.39 15.49
N GLY A 538 -37.24 18.69 16.12
CA GLY A 538 -37.39 18.31 17.51
C GLY A 538 -36.42 17.22 17.95
N THR A 539 -36.64 16.78 19.19
CA THR A 539 -35.88 15.70 19.81
C THR A 539 -36.66 14.40 19.66
N TYR A 540 -35.96 13.38 19.18
CA TYR A 540 -36.44 12.03 18.92
C TYR A 540 -35.58 11.03 19.68
N ASP A 541 -36.18 9.93 20.10
CA ASP A 541 -35.48 8.76 20.63
C ASP A 541 -35.25 7.73 19.51
N ASN A 542 -34.75 6.55 19.89
CA ASN A 542 -34.60 5.44 18.95
C ASN A 542 -35.96 4.82 18.63
N PHE A 543 -36.22 4.63 17.34
CA PHE A 543 -37.48 4.12 16.81
C PHE A 543 -37.84 2.71 17.34
N ASP A 544 -39.04 2.56 17.93
CA ASP A 544 -39.60 1.28 18.38
C ASP A 544 -40.39 0.58 17.26
N TRP A 545 -39.76 -0.42 16.65
CA TRP A 545 -40.35 -1.28 15.61
C TRP A 545 -41.64 -2.01 16.03
N ASN A 546 -41.93 -2.14 17.33
CA ASN A 546 -43.14 -2.79 17.83
C ASN A 546 -44.33 -1.83 17.96
N ASN A 547 -44.10 -0.52 17.82
CA ASN A 547 -45.13 0.50 17.89
C ASN A 547 -45.34 1.14 16.50
N PRO A 548 -46.43 0.82 15.78
CA PRO A 548 -46.66 1.36 14.44
C PRO A 548 -47.02 2.86 14.42
N ASN A 549 -47.18 3.51 15.58
CA ASN A 549 -47.40 4.95 15.67
C ASN A 549 -46.21 5.67 16.32
N ASP A 550 -45.06 5.00 16.41
CA ASP A 550 -43.86 5.59 16.98
C ASP A 550 -43.25 6.62 16.04
N THR A 551 -42.53 7.58 16.61
CA THR A 551 -41.69 8.53 15.89
C THR A 551 -40.31 8.45 16.49
N GLY A 552 -39.28 8.41 15.66
CA GLY A 552 -37.92 8.16 16.14
C GLY A 552 -36.96 8.00 14.99
N PHE A 553 -35.68 7.88 15.31
CA PHE A 553 -34.64 7.55 14.33
C PHE A 553 -33.99 6.21 14.63
N ASN A 554 -33.30 5.64 13.65
CA ASN A 554 -32.53 4.43 13.80
C ASN A 554 -31.33 4.46 12.84
N ILE A 555 -30.16 4.04 13.33
CA ILE A 555 -28.89 4.00 12.57
C ILE A 555 -28.25 2.61 12.56
N GLN A 556 -29.03 1.57 12.91
CA GLN A 556 -28.50 0.23 13.18
C GLN A 556 -28.06 -0.51 11.91
N GLU A 557 -28.52 -0.11 10.73
CA GLU A 557 -28.34 -0.90 9.51
C GLU A 557 -26.87 -1.03 9.12
N CYS A 558 -26.06 -0.04 9.50
CA CYS A 558 -24.64 -0.02 9.21
C CYS A 558 -23.74 -0.04 10.46
N MET A 559 -24.31 -0.23 11.65
CA MET A 559 -23.59 -0.24 12.92
C MET A 559 -23.98 -1.49 13.69
N ASP A 560 -23.04 -2.17 14.34
CA ASP A 560 -23.31 -3.34 15.18
C ASP A 560 -24.08 -2.92 16.45
N MET A 561 -25.37 -2.63 16.29
CA MET A 561 -26.24 -2.07 17.31
C MET A 561 -27.43 -2.99 17.56
N SER A 562 -27.65 -3.33 18.83
CA SER A 562 -28.83 -4.05 19.28
C SER A 562 -30.08 -3.18 19.31
N ASN A 563 -31.24 -3.81 19.10
CA ASN A 563 -32.55 -3.18 19.27
C ASN A 563 -32.92 -2.97 20.75
N SER A 564 -32.18 -3.56 21.68
CA SER A 564 -32.38 -3.37 23.12
C SER A 564 -31.34 -2.43 23.71
N ASN A 565 -31.73 -1.67 24.74
CA ASN A 565 -30.84 -0.78 25.50
C ASN A 565 -30.19 0.35 24.67
N ASN A 566 -30.81 0.75 23.56
CA ASN A 566 -30.43 1.93 22.79
C ASN A 566 -31.08 3.19 23.39
N ASN A 567 -30.24 4.09 23.90
CA ASN A 567 -30.63 5.36 24.51
C ASN A 567 -30.05 6.56 23.75
N ILE A 568 -29.91 6.45 22.42
CA ILE A 568 -29.49 7.56 21.57
C ILE A 568 -30.63 8.56 21.42
N ILE A 569 -30.28 9.83 21.56
CA ILE A 569 -31.17 10.96 21.34
C ILE A 569 -30.75 11.64 20.03
N TYR A 570 -31.72 11.85 19.15
CA TYR A 570 -31.55 12.49 17.85
C TYR A 570 -32.25 13.83 17.85
N ASN A 571 -31.54 14.89 17.51
CA ASN A 571 -32.11 16.23 17.39
C ASN A 571 -32.10 16.64 15.92
N LEU A 572 -33.27 16.61 15.28
CA LEU A 572 -33.48 17.19 13.96
C LEU A 572 -33.63 18.70 14.13
N THR A 573 -32.54 19.42 13.88
CA THR A 573 -32.43 20.87 14.14
C THR A 573 -32.77 21.74 12.95
N SER A 574 -32.74 21.17 11.74
CA SER A 574 -33.18 21.83 10.51
C SER A 574 -33.76 20.80 9.57
N PHE A 575 -34.93 21.08 9.00
CA PHE A 575 -35.51 20.30 7.92
C PHE A 575 -36.00 21.23 6.79
N GLY A 576 -35.09 21.59 5.89
CA GLY A 576 -35.32 22.53 4.81
C GLY A 576 -36.17 22.01 3.62
N ALA A 577 -36.42 22.90 2.66
CA ALA A 577 -36.97 22.52 1.36
C ALA A 577 -35.96 21.71 0.53
N VAL A 578 -36.38 21.17 -0.62
CA VAL A 578 -35.47 20.48 -1.56
C VAL A 578 -34.36 21.44 -1.99
N GLY A 579 -33.10 20.99 -1.87
CA GLY A 579 -31.89 21.80 -2.08
C GLY A 579 -31.48 22.67 -0.90
N GLU A 580 -32.18 22.59 0.23
CA GLU A 580 -31.78 23.17 1.52
C GLU A 580 -31.36 22.06 2.50
N TYR A 581 -30.81 22.44 3.65
CA TYR A 581 -30.16 21.50 4.56
C TYR A 581 -31.11 20.71 5.46
N ILE A 582 -30.67 19.49 5.76
CA ILE A 582 -31.15 18.66 6.85
C ILE A 582 -30.00 18.55 7.86
N ASP A 583 -30.24 19.03 9.08
CA ASP A 583 -29.24 19.02 10.16
C ASP A 583 -29.72 18.13 11.30
N ILE A 584 -28.94 17.10 11.61
CA ILE A 584 -29.21 16.19 12.73
C ILE A 584 -27.95 16.09 13.57
N ASN A 585 -28.07 16.30 14.88
CA ASN A 585 -27.05 15.84 15.83
C ASN A 585 -27.62 14.72 16.68
N PHE A 586 -26.79 13.74 17.01
CA PHE A 586 -27.21 12.61 17.82
C PHE A 586 -26.13 12.22 18.81
N SER A 587 -26.55 11.80 20.00
CA SER A 587 -25.64 11.27 21.00
C SER A 587 -26.35 10.38 22.00
N GLY A 588 -25.59 9.45 22.59
CA GLY A 588 -26.09 8.61 23.66
C GLY A 588 -25.28 7.34 23.84
N THR A 589 -25.97 6.31 24.32
CA THR A 589 -25.39 5.00 24.56
C THR A 589 -26.20 3.94 23.84
N TYR A 590 -25.53 2.89 23.38
CA TYR A 590 -26.18 1.71 22.82
C TYR A 590 -25.45 0.44 23.28
N GLU A 591 -26.10 -0.70 23.09
CA GLU A 591 -25.51 -2.02 23.29
C GLU A 591 -25.27 -2.65 21.93
N ASP A 592 -24.08 -3.22 21.69
CA ASP A 592 -23.79 -3.96 20.48
C ASP A 592 -24.54 -5.30 20.42
N LEU A 593 -24.36 -6.07 19.35
CA LEU A 593 -25.01 -7.38 19.20
C LEU A 593 -24.45 -8.46 20.15
N ASP A 594 -23.29 -8.24 20.74
CA ASP A 594 -22.59 -9.13 21.69
C ASP A 594 -22.85 -8.77 23.17
N GLY A 595 -23.55 -7.67 23.43
CA GLY A 595 -23.86 -7.16 24.77
C GLY A 595 -22.87 -6.15 25.34
N GLY A 596 -21.93 -5.66 24.53
CA GLY A 596 -21.00 -4.58 24.85
C GLY A 596 -21.68 -3.22 24.85
N SER A 597 -21.35 -2.36 25.81
CA SER A 597 -21.93 -1.00 25.90
C SER A 597 -21.00 0.01 25.25
N HIS A 598 -21.54 0.82 24.35
CA HIS A 598 -20.82 1.86 23.61
C HIS A 598 -21.47 3.23 23.79
N THR A 599 -20.67 4.28 23.58
CA THR A 599 -21.12 5.66 23.44
C THR A 599 -21.00 6.09 21.99
N ILE A 600 -21.89 6.96 21.53
CA ILE A 600 -21.83 7.54 20.18
C ILE A 600 -22.17 9.02 20.22
N ASN A 601 -21.48 9.81 19.39
CA ASN A 601 -21.76 11.21 19.15
C ASN A 601 -21.60 11.48 17.64
N GLY A 602 -22.55 12.17 17.01
CA GLY A 602 -22.46 12.46 15.59
C GLY A 602 -23.28 13.64 15.10
N ILE A 603 -22.94 14.08 13.89
CA ILE A 603 -23.51 15.20 13.15
C ILE A 603 -23.76 14.74 11.72
N VAL A 604 -24.95 15.05 11.22
CA VAL A 604 -25.35 14.88 9.82
C VAL A 604 -25.69 16.27 9.30
N HIS A 605 -25.01 16.68 8.22
CA HIS A 605 -25.24 17.93 7.51
C HIS A 605 -25.33 17.62 6.02
N VAL A 606 -26.54 17.52 5.49
CA VAL A 606 -26.78 17.02 4.12
C VAL A 606 -27.80 17.88 3.39
N LEU A 607 -27.75 17.90 2.06
CA LEU A 607 -28.79 18.54 1.26
C LEU A 607 -30.01 17.63 1.19
N ARG A 608 -31.20 18.23 1.16
CA ARG A 608 -32.45 17.51 0.89
C ARG A 608 -32.60 17.26 -0.60
N ASP A 609 -32.57 16.00 -1.03
CA ASP A 609 -32.59 15.70 -2.47
C ASP A 609 -34.00 15.75 -3.10
N ASN A 610 -35.07 15.52 -2.32
CA ASN A 610 -36.43 15.39 -2.84
C ASN A 610 -37.60 15.88 -1.97
#